data_AF-A0A833G194-F1
#
_entry.id   AF-A0A833G194-F1
#
_cell.length_a   1.000
_cell.length_b   1.000
_cell.length_c   1.000
_cell.angle_alpha   90.00
_cell.angle_beta   90.00
_cell.angle_gamma   90.00
#
_symmetry.space_group_name_H-M   'P 1'
#
loop_
_entity.id
_entity.type
_entity.pdbx_description
1 polymer ?
#
loop_
_entity_poly.entity_id
_entity_poly.type
_entity_poly.pdbx_seq_one_letter_code
_entity_poly.pdbx_strand_id
1 'polypeptide(L)'
;MALRKADVPLTPYQPGDIGVIDPGDIFVPTVPDKDYDFEIERATKADGSDTCGAFSNIATINGKHKTHQDATVAEKTTYCYRVRAKRAAETSEYSNVAEVRTPEVALPIPTLHVSATSESTIFVVYNYLNTDGVFGIKVERGNASCDPSSFTAIPAEAADMTGIGFTTDTGLTANTTYCYRAAVKSDTIPAEYGLYSATVTATTLEAGATPLPTPSVTPHPTPTATPDVTPTPDATPTPGPTPTDVDGDGVPNGSDNCPGNSNPGQQDMDGDSIGDVCDPDADGDGIANNDEIAHGTDPLDADSDDDGARDDSDNCPAVANADQADRDEDGRGDACESGANPGGSLPPGAAFGG
;
A
#
# COMPACT_ATOMS: atom_id res chain seq x y z
N MET A 1 37.11 -35.54 -4.35
CA MET A 1 35.86 -36.24 -4.01
C MET A 1 35.23 -35.47 -2.86
N ALA A 2 34.36 -34.52 -3.18
CA ALA A 2 33.73 -33.64 -2.20
C ALA A 2 32.81 -34.48 -1.30
N LEU A 3 32.97 -34.35 0.02
CA LEU A 3 32.06 -34.92 0.99
C LEU A 3 30.69 -34.30 0.74
N ARG A 4 29.71 -35.12 0.37
CA ARG A 4 28.31 -34.71 0.33
C ARG A 4 27.96 -34.19 1.73
N LYS A 5 27.41 -32.99 1.81
CA LYS A 5 26.82 -32.39 3.01
C LYS A 5 25.80 -33.40 3.53
N ALA A 6 26.21 -34.18 4.53
CA ALA A 6 25.41 -35.24 5.11
C ALA A 6 24.20 -34.62 5.81
N ASP A 7 23.08 -35.33 5.68
CA ASP A 7 21.82 -35.18 6.39
C ASP A 7 22.01 -34.92 7.89
N VAL A 8 22.18 -33.65 8.26
CA VAL A 8 21.81 -33.21 9.60
C VAL A 8 20.30 -33.10 9.57
N PRO A 9 19.54 -33.83 10.41
CA PRO A 9 18.12 -33.55 10.56
C PRO A 9 18.03 -32.13 11.12
N LEU A 10 17.76 -31.17 10.25
CA LEU A 10 17.37 -29.83 10.67
C LEU A 10 16.02 -30.04 11.36
N THR A 11 15.97 -29.87 12.68
CA THR A 11 14.71 -29.72 13.39
C THR A 11 13.83 -28.74 12.60
N PRO A 12 12.55 -29.06 12.30
CA PRO A 12 11.68 -28.15 11.56
C PRO A 12 11.74 -26.77 12.23
N TYR A 13 12.00 -25.71 11.45
CA TYR A 13 11.98 -24.36 11.98
C TYR A 13 10.58 -24.12 12.56
N GLN A 14 10.51 -24.02 13.89
CA GLN A 14 9.29 -23.65 14.59
C GLN A 14 9.20 -22.12 14.54
N PRO A 15 8.17 -21.55 13.90
CA PRO A 15 7.96 -20.11 13.99
C PRO A 15 7.89 -19.71 15.46
N GLY A 16 8.54 -18.59 15.80
CA GLY A 16 8.44 -18.01 17.14
C GLY A 16 7.02 -17.55 17.46
N ASP A 17 6.88 -16.80 18.56
CA ASP A 17 5.60 -16.17 18.87
C ASP A 17 5.23 -15.19 17.74
N ILE A 18 4.14 -15.48 17.03
CA ILE A 18 3.52 -14.54 16.10
C ILE A 18 2.75 -13.49 16.92
N GLY A 19 2.73 -12.27 16.39
CA GLY A 19 1.85 -11.21 16.85
C GLY A 19 0.85 -10.88 15.75
N VAL A 20 -0.38 -10.56 16.14
CA VAL A 20 -1.22 -9.75 15.26
C VAL A 20 -0.87 -8.31 15.56
N ILE A 21 -0.49 -7.57 14.53
CA ILE A 21 0.00 -6.21 14.67
C ILE A 21 -1.19 -5.26 14.84
N ASP A 22 -2.13 -5.44 13.94
CA ASP A 22 -3.39 -4.72 13.84
C ASP A 22 -4.40 -5.68 13.20
N PRO A 23 -5.72 -5.43 13.36
CA PRO A 23 -6.69 -6.30 12.73
C PRO A 23 -6.47 -6.35 11.22
N GLY A 24 -6.41 -7.56 10.66
CA GLY A 24 -6.14 -7.76 9.23
C GLY A 24 -4.66 -7.74 8.83
N ASP A 25 -3.69 -7.64 9.75
CA ASP A 25 -2.26 -7.77 9.40
C ASP A 25 -1.50 -8.69 10.37
N ILE A 26 -0.85 -9.72 9.82
CA ILE A 26 -0.19 -10.79 10.57
C ILE A 26 1.32 -10.64 10.42
N PHE A 27 2.03 -10.52 11.54
CA PHE A 27 3.49 -10.54 11.54
C PHE A 27 4.04 -11.94 11.73
N VAL A 28 4.97 -12.32 10.85
CA VAL A 28 5.76 -13.54 10.98
C VAL A 28 7.21 -13.15 11.25
N PRO A 29 7.69 -13.19 12.52
CA PRO A 29 9.05 -12.78 12.82
C PRO A 29 10.09 -13.71 12.18
N THR A 30 11.22 -13.10 11.82
CA THR A 30 12.43 -13.62 11.12
C THR A 30 12.62 -15.14 11.06
N VAL A 31 12.75 -15.64 9.82
CA VAL A 31 13.21 -16.99 9.47
C VAL A 31 14.75 -17.02 9.37
N PRO A 32 15.45 -18.03 9.91
CA PRO A 32 16.90 -18.17 9.79
C PRO A 32 17.37 -18.44 8.35
N ASP A 33 16.51 -18.95 7.47
CA ASP A 33 16.88 -19.38 6.12
C ASP A 33 15.80 -19.04 5.07
N LYS A 34 16.26 -18.75 3.84
CA LYS A 34 15.45 -18.31 2.69
C LYS A 34 14.65 -19.44 2.00
N ASP A 35 14.64 -20.64 2.59
CA ASP A 35 14.19 -21.89 1.96
C ASP A 35 12.81 -22.37 2.45
N TYR A 36 12.06 -21.52 3.17
CA TYR A 36 10.75 -21.87 3.74
C TYR A 36 9.67 -20.87 3.27
N ASP A 37 8.47 -21.40 3.04
CA ASP A 37 7.22 -20.64 2.94
C ASP A 37 6.46 -20.73 4.27
N PHE A 38 5.46 -19.87 4.45
CA PHE A 38 4.59 -19.87 5.62
C PHE A 38 3.14 -20.08 5.24
N GLU A 39 2.55 -21.13 5.80
CA GLU A 39 1.11 -21.33 5.73
C GLU A 39 0.45 -20.60 6.89
N ILE A 40 -0.48 -19.71 6.54
CA ILE A 40 -1.22 -18.88 7.48
C ILE A 40 -2.62 -19.47 7.60
N GLU A 41 -3.05 -19.73 8.83
CA GLU A 41 -4.41 -20.17 9.12
C GLU A 41 -5.15 -19.20 10.01
N ARG A 42 -6.44 -19.09 9.74
CA ARG A 42 -7.38 -18.23 10.46
C ARG A 42 -8.56 -19.03 10.98
N ALA A 43 -9.03 -18.68 12.17
CA ALA A 43 -10.32 -19.08 12.71
C ALA A 43 -11.07 -17.85 13.23
N THR A 44 -12.40 -17.92 13.28
CA THR A 44 -13.21 -16.94 14.03
C THR A 44 -13.35 -17.39 15.48
N LYS A 45 -13.46 -16.42 16.39
CA LYS A 45 -13.73 -16.64 17.81
C LYS A 45 -15.01 -15.89 18.17
N ALA A 46 -16.01 -16.64 18.66
CA ALA A 46 -17.26 -16.04 19.09
C ALA A 46 -17.06 -15.16 20.32
N ASP A 47 -17.81 -14.07 20.41
CA ASP A 47 -17.76 -13.13 21.54
C ASP A 47 -17.98 -13.88 22.87
N GLY A 48 -17.03 -13.72 23.80
CA GLY A 48 -17.04 -14.37 25.12
C GLY A 48 -16.65 -15.85 25.12
N SER A 49 -16.21 -16.41 23.99
CA SER A 49 -15.60 -17.74 23.94
C SER A 49 -14.17 -17.70 24.50
N ASP A 50 -13.75 -18.76 25.18
CA ASP A 50 -12.33 -18.97 25.56
C ASP A 50 -11.53 -19.70 24.46
N THR A 51 -12.20 -20.16 23.41
CA THR A 51 -11.60 -20.99 22.36
C THR A 51 -11.88 -20.45 20.97
N CYS A 52 -10.87 -20.51 20.10
CA CYS A 52 -11.00 -20.25 18.68
C CYS A 52 -11.79 -21.36 18.00
N GLY A 53 -12.50 -21.02 16.91
CA GLY A 53 -13.19 -21.97 16.06
C GLY A 53 -12.24 -22.84 15.23
N ALA A 54 -12.76 -23.39 14.13
CA ALA A 54 -11.98 -24.19 13.21
C ALA A 54 -11.04 -23.31 12.37
N PHE A 55 -9.76 -23.68 12.34
CA PHE A 55 -8.75 -23.02 11.52
C PHE A 55 -8.85 -23.48 10.06
N SER A 56 -8.74 -22.53 9.14
CA SER A 56 -8.66 -22.75 7.69
C SER A 56 -7.44 -22.01 7.14
N ASN A 57 -6.76 -22.57 6.14
CA ASN A 57 -5.68 -21.87 5.46
C ASN A 57 -6.25 -20.71 4.64
N ILE A 58 -5.65 -19.52 4.81
CA ILE A 58 -6.03 -18.31 4.08
C ILE A 58 -4.97 -17.86 3.08
N ALA A 59 -3.71 -18.21 3.34
CA ALA A 59 -2.59 -17.82 2.48
C ALA A 59 -1.39 -18.75 2.66
N THR A 60 -0.51 -18.75 1.65
CA THR A 60 0.86 -19.24 1.74
C THR A 60 1.79 -18.13 1.26
N ILE A 61 2.62 -17.57 2.13
CA ILE A 61 3.56 -16.49 1.79
C ILE A 61 4.99 -17.02 1.71
N ASN A 62 5.80 -16.47 0.81
CA ASN A 62 7.22 -16.81 0.75
C ASN A 62 7.94 -16.29 2.00
N GLY A 63 8.92 -17.03 2.54
CA GLY A 63 9.64 -16.67 3.78
C GLY A 63 10.48 -15.39 3.73
N LYS A 64 10.54 -14.71 2.58
CA LYS A 64 11.04 -13.32 2.48
C LYS A 64 10.03 -12.28 2.98
N HIS A 65 8.73 -12.57 2.93
CA HIS A 65 7.68 -11.68 3.41
C HIS A 65 7.51 -11.89 4.92
N LYS A 66 7.56 -10.78 5.67
CA LYS A 66 7.43 -10.79 7.14
C LYS A 66 6.02 -10.43 7.61
N THR A 67 5.17 -10.01 6.69
CA THR A 67 3.80 -9.56 6.94
C THR A 67 2.86 -10.20 5.94
N HIS A 68 1.59 -10.32 6.32
CA HIS A 68 0.50 -10.70 5.42
C HIS A 68 -0.77 -9.96 5.83
N GLN A 69 -1.32 -9.22 4.87
CA GLN A 69 -2.59 -8.54 5.04
C GLN A 69 -3.74 -9.49 4.69
N ASP A 70 -4.61 -9.74 5.66
CA ASP A 70 -5.88 -10.43 5.46
C ASP A 70 -7.01 -9.40 5.32
N ALA A 71 -7.23 -8.97 4.08
CA ALA A 71 -8.29 -8.01 3.73
C ALA A 71 -9.70 -8.62 3.77
N THR A 72 -9.84 -9.94 4.02
CA THR A 72 -11.14 -10.65 3.97
C THR A 72 -11.85 -10.72 5.33
N VAL A 73 -11.34 -9.97 6.31
CA VAL A 73 -11.88 -9.97 7.67
C VAL A 73 -13.14 -9.11 7.76
N ALA A 74 -14.16 -9.62 8.44
CA ALA A 74 -15.36 -8.87 8.75
C ALA A 74 -15.15 -7.97 9.97
N GLU A 75 -15.87 -6.86 10.05
CA GLU A 75 -15.90 -5.95 11.19
C GLU A 75 -16.42 -6.64 12.47
N LYS A 76 -16.09 -6.05 13.64
CA LYS A 76 -16.54 -6.49 14.98
C LYS A 76 -16.31 -7.99 15.25
N THR A 77 -15.31 -8.59 14.62
CA THR A 77 -15.07 -10.02 14.66
C THR A 77 -13.72 -10.30 15.28
N THR A 78 -13.70 -11.20 16.26
CA THR A 78 -12.44 -11.70 16.81
C THR A 78 -11.91 -12.82 15.93
N TYR A 79 -10.69 -12.65 15.44
CA TYR A 79 -9.97 -13.65 14.67
C TYR A 79 -8.80 -14.21 15.46
N CYS A 80 -8.53 -15.48 15.22
CA CYS A 80 -7.38 -16.18 15.72
C CYS A 80 -6.50 -16.58 14.53
N TYR A 81 -5.22 -16.26 14.61
CA TYR A 81 -4.23 -16.62 13.61
C TYR A 81 -3.19 -17.56 14.19
N ARG A 82 -2.67 -18.45 13.33
CA ARG A 82 -1.50 -19.27 13.60
C ARG A 82 -0.75 -19.52 12.30
N VAL A 83 0.55 -19.71 12.39
CA VAL A 83 1.43 -19.88 11.23
C VAL A 83 2.29 -21.12 11.41
N ARG A 84 2.58 -21.83 10.33
CA ARG A 84 3.61 -22.89 10.31
C ARG A 84 4.53 -22.72 9.10
N ALA A 85 5.79 -23.10 9.27
CA ALA A 85 6.73 -23.12 8.17
C ALA A 85 6.51 -24.36 7.29
N LYS A 86 6.72 -24.20 5.99
CA LYS A 86 6.60 -25.26 4.98
C LYS A 86 7.81 -25.23 4.05
N ARG A 87 8.34 -26.41 3.74
CA ARG A 87 9.34 -26.60 2.69
C ARG A 87 9.01 -27.87 1.91
N ALA A 88 8.59 -27.71 0.66
CA ALA A 88 8.08 -28.81 -0.15
C ALA A 88 6.96 -29.58 0.59
N ALA A 89 7.17 -30.87 0.90
CA ALA A 89 6.21 -31.71 1.62
C ALA A 89 6.37 -31.69 3.16
N GLU A 90 7.37 -30.97 3.68
CA GLU A 90 7.66 -30.90 5.11
C GLU A 90 7.01 -29.66 5.74
N THR A 91 6.35 -29.83 6.89
CA THR A 91 5.75 -28.75 7.67
C THR A 91 6.27 -28.76 9.11
N SER A 92 6.39 -27.59 9.72
CA SER A 92 6.63 -27.46 11.17
C SER A 92 5.35 -27.66 11.98
N GLU A 93 5.50 -27.69 13.31
CA GLU A 93 4.40 -27.37 14.22
C GLU A 93 3.93 -25.92 14.02
N TYR A 94 2.71 -25.61 14.45
CA TYR A 94 2.21 -24.22 14.44
C TYR A 94 2.87 -23.37 15.53
N SER A 95 2.90 -22.06 15.28
CA SER A 95 3.17 -21.01 16.26
C SER A 95 2.18 -21.03 17.43
N ASN A 96 2.35 -20.10 18.38
CA ASN A 96 1.25 -19.67 19.25
C ASN A 96 0.04 -19.21 18.42
N VAL A 97 -1.12 -19.13 19.08
CA VAL A 97 -2.30 -18.49 18.51
C VAL A 97 -2.27 -17.02 18.90
N ALA A 98 -2.31 -16.13 17.91
CA ALA A 98 -2.47 -14.71 18.12
C ALA A 98 -3.93 -14.31 17.88
N GLU A 99 -4.51 -13.55 18.78
CA GLU A 99 -5.90 -13.11 18.72
C GLU A 99 -5.97 -11.61 18.47
N VAL A 100 -6.89 -11.21 17.60
CA VAL A 100 -7.18 -9.81 17.29
C VAL A 100 -8.68 -9.62 17.11
N ARG A 101 -9.17 -8.43 17.40
CA ARG A 101 -10.56 -8.05 17.10
C ARG A 101 -10.56 -6.94 16.06
N THR A 102 -11.30 -7.13 14.96
CA THR A 102 -11.49 -6.10 13.95
C THR A 102 -12.30 -4.91 14.47
N PRO A 103 -12.13 -3.72 13.85
CA PRO A 103 -12.84 -2.52 14.25
C PRO A 103 -14.36 -2.70 14.24
N GLU A 104 -15.10 -1.92 15.03
CA GLU A 104 -16.56 -1.97 15.09
C GLU A 104 -17.23 -1.46 13.81
N VAL A 105 -16.53 -0.62 13.05
CA VAL A 105 -17.01 -0.01 11.80
C VAL A 105 -16.12 -0.47 10.65
N ALA A 106 -16.74 -0.95 9.57
CA ALA A 106 -16.06 -1.19 8.31
C ALA A 106 -15.70 0.16 7.68
N LEU A 107 -14.40 0.42 7.55
CA LEU A 107 -13.85 1.60 6.89
C LEU A 107 -13.01 1.15 5.69
N PRO A 108 -12.88 1.98 4.65
CA PRO A 108 -12.02 1.69 3.51
C PRO A 108 -10.57 1.50 3.96
N ILE A 109 -9.88 0.56 3.32
CA ILE A 109 -8.43 0.36 3.50
C ILE A 109 -7.73 1.33 2.54
N PRO A 110 -6.83 2.20 3.01
CA PRO A 110 -6.11 3.10 2.13
C PRO A 110 -4.99 2.38 1.36
N THR A 111 -4.64 2.84 0.16
CA THR A 111 -3.37 2.53 -0.52
C THR A 111 -2.33 3.60 -0.21
N LEU A 112 -1.05 3.29 -0.39
CA LEU A 112 0.07 4.20 -0.12
C LEU A 112 1.10 4.17 -1.25
N HIS A 113 1.48 5.35 -1.71
CA HIS A 113 2.66 5.56 -2.56
C HIS A 113 3.70 6.41 -1.81
N VAL A 114 4.97 5.98 -1.80
CA VAL A 114 6.02 6.65 -1.03
C VAL A 114 7.26 6.95 -1.88
N SER A 115 7.67 8.20 -1.92
CA SER A 115 8.82 8.66 -2.72
C SER A 115 9.79 9.50 -1.89
N ALA A 116 11.09 9.21 -2.00
CA ALA A 116 12.12 10.01 -1.36
C ALA A 116 12.37 11.29 -2.17
N THR A 117 12.08 12.45 -1.59
CA THR A 117 12.28 13.76 -2.25
C THR A 117 13.61 14.40 -1.87
N SER A 118 14.24 13.96 -0.79
CA SER A 118 15.58 14.42 -0.39
C SER A 118 16.34 13.40 0.47
N GLU A 119 17.53 13.78 0.94
CA GLU A 119 18.30 13.03 1.94
C GLU A 119 17.60 12.97 3.32
N SER A 120 16.60 13.82 3.57
CA SER A 120 15.91 13.91 4.87
C SER A 120 14.40 13.94 4.77
N THR A 121 13.84 13.67 3.58
CA THR A 121 12.41 13.84 3.32
C THR A 121 11.86 12.70 2.47
N ILE A 122 10.72 12.16 2.89
CA ILE A 122 9.89 11.23 2.13
C ILE A 122 8.50 11.85 1.99
N PHE A 123 7.99 11.88 0.77
CA PHE A 123 6.62 12.24 0.47
C PHE A 123 5.77 10.97 0.49
N VAL A 124 4.63 11.05 1.17
CA VAL A 124 3.71 9.93 1.35
C VAL A 124 2.38 10.35 0.78
N VAL A 125 1.94 9.69 -0.28
CA VAL A 125 0.61 9.83 -0.87
C VAL A 125 -0.26 8.68 -0.37
N TYR A 126 -1.50 8.96 -0.06
CA TYR A 126 -2.48 7.97 0.38
C TYR A 126 -3.81 8.17 -0.34
N ASN A 127 -4.39 7.06 -0.77
CA ASN A 127 -5.64 7.05 -1.52
C ASN A 127 -6.70 6.21 -0.76
N TYR A 128 -7.94 6.68 -0.68
CA TYR A 128 -9.06 5.92 -0.12
C TYR A 128 -10.43 6.41 -0.62
N LEU A 129 -11.41 5.50 -0.66
CA LEU A 129 -12.79 5.87 -1.01
C LEU A 129 -13.39 6.78 0.07
N ASN A 130 -13.75 8.01 -0.29
CA ASN A 130 -14.42 8.91 0.63
C ASN A 130 -15.89 8.50 0.80
N THR A 131 -16.16 7.62 1.75
CA THR A 131 -17.51 7.16 2.11
C THR A 131 -18.03 7.87 3.37
N ASP A 132 -19.36 7.92 3.54
CA ASP A 132 -19.98 8.28 4.82
C ASP A 132 -19.34 7.44 5.94
N GLY A 133 -18.80 8.05 7.00
CA GLY A 133 -18.05 7.31 8.02
C GLY A 133 -16.61 7.77 8.26
N VAL A 134 -16.05 8.58 7.35
CA VAL A 134 -14.62 8.92 7.32
C VAL A 134 -14.37 10.37 7.72
N PHE A 135 -13.44 10.61 8.67
CA PHE A 135 -13.06 11.97 9.12
C PHE A 135 -11.56 12.28 9.03
N GLY A 136 -10.75 11.36 8.51
CA GLY A 136 -9.33 11.58 8.29
C GLY A 136 -8.52 10.29 8.25
N ILE A 137 -7.20 10.42 8.22
CA ILE A 137 -6.27 9.30 8.15
C ILE A 137 -5.22 9.41 9.26
N LYS A 138 -4.70 8.27 9.70
CA LYS A 138 -3.46 8.19 10.48
C LYS A 138 -2.40 7.52 9.64
N VAL A 139 -1.30 8.20 9.42
CA VAL A 139 -0.09 7.66 8.80
C VAL A 139 0.93 7.36 9.89
N GLU A 140 1.55 6.19 9.83
CA GLU A 140 2.60 5.78 10.76
C GLU A 140 3.88 5.43 10.02
N ARG A 141 5.01 5.82 10.62
CA ARG A 141 6.35 5.50 10.17
C ARG A 141 7.01 4.49 11.10
N GLY A 142 7.48 3.40 10.54
CA GLY A 142 8.33 2.38 11.16
C GLY A 142 9.79 2.49 10.73
N ASN A 143 10.67 1.75 11.42
CA ASN A 143 12.08 1.64 11.03
C ASN A 143 12.26 0.62 9.90
N ALA A 144 13.49 0.44 9.39
CA ALA A 144 13.81 -0.48 8.29
C ALA A 144 13.42 -1.95 8.50
N SER A 145 13.12 -2.39 9.74
CA SER A 145 12.66 -3.76 9.96
C SER A 145 11.16 -3.94 9.72
N CYS A 146 10.41 -2.84 9.58
CA CYS A 146 8.95 -2.78 9.59
C CYS A 146 8.36 -3.54 10.79
N ASP A 147 9.04 -3.50 11.94
CA ASP A 147 8.53 -4.18 13.12
C ASP A 147 7.31 -3.40 13.66
N PRO A 148 6.21 -4.09 14.02
CA PRO A 148 5.03 -3.51 14.66
C PRO A 148 5.31 -2.45 15.71
N SER A 149 6.25 -2.76 16.60
CA SER A 149 6.59 -1.91 17.74
C SER A 149 7.41 -0.69 17.35
N SER A 150 7.90 -0.63 16.12
CA SER A 150 8.66 0.49 15.60
C SER A 150 7.80 1.62 15.03
N PHE A 151 6.53 1.34 14.74
CA PHE A 151 5.65 2.32 14.10
C PHE A 151 5.24 3.43 15.06
N THR A 152 5.36 4.67 14.59
CA THR A 152 4.94 5.88 15.29
C THR A 152 4.16 6.77 14.34
N ALA A 153 3.06 7.34 14.81
CA ALA A 153 2.27 8.29 14.02
C ALA A 153 3.12 9.51 13.62
N ILE A 154 3.02 9.89 12.35
CA ILE A 154 3.53 11.16 11.83
C ILE A 154 2.34 12.11 11.62
N PRO A 155 2.56 13.44 11.59
CA PRO A 155 1.52 14.37 11.15
C PRO A 155 1.02 13.95 9.77
N ALA A 156 -0.29 13.86 9.61
CA ALA A 156 -0.95 13.67 8.32
C ALA A 156 -1.97 14.79 8.16
N GLU A 157 -2.07 15.34 6.96
CA GLU A 157 -3.16 16.26 6.64
C GLU A 157 -4.47 15.46 6.51
N ALA A 158 -5.61 16.14 6.59
CA ALA A 158 -6.86 15.51 6.22
C ALA A 158 -6.89 15.45 4.68
N ALA A 159 -7.28 14.31 4.09
CA ALA A 159 -7.50 14.26 2.65
C ALA A 159 -8.56 15.29 2.24
N ASP A 160 -8.41 15.88 1.05
CA ASP A 160 -9.49 16.62 0.43
C ASP A 160 -10.61 15.64 0.03
N MET A 161 -11.77 16.19 -0.35
CA MET A 161 -12.97 15.44 -0.71
C MET A 161 -12.79 14.47 -1.90
N THR A 162 -11.65 14.48 -2.58
CA THR A 162 -11.32 13.73 -3.82
C THR A 162 -10.74 12.34 -3.59
N GLY A 163 -10.40 11.95 -2.36
CA GLY A 163 -9.93 10.60 -2.05
C GLY A 163 -8.41 10.38 -2.18
N ILE A 164 -7.66 11.35 -2.70
CA ILE A 164 -6.19 11.41 -2.66
C ILE A 164 -5.77 12.45 -1.62
N GLY A 165 -4.80 12.11 -0.77
CA GLY A 165 -4.17 13.06 0.15
C GLY A 165 -2.70 12.72 0.35
N PHE A 166 -1.98 13.61 1.03
CA PHE A 166 -0.55 13.42 1.22
C PHE A 166 -0.07 13.90 2.60
N THR A 167 1.17 13.54 2.91
CA THR A 167 1.96 14.14 3.99
C THR A 167 3.45 14.09 3.65
N THR A 168 4.21 14.99 4.26
CA THR A 168 5.67 15.04 4.10
C THR A 168 6.34 14.66 5.41
N ASP A 169 7.07 13.55 5.40
CA ASP A 169 7.87 13.09 6.54
C ASP A 169 9.27 13.67 6.46
N THR A 170 9.62 14.54 7.41
CA THR A 170 10.84 15.34 7.41
C THR A 170 11.78 14.98 8.57
N GLY A 171 13.04 15.43 8.48
CA GLY A 171 14.03 15.20 9.52
C GLY A 171 14.55 13.76 9.56
N LEU A 172 14.47 13.06 8.43
CA LEU A 172 14.92 11.69 8.27
C LEU A 172 16.44 11.62 8.11
N THR A 173 17.00 10.45 8.39
CA THR A 173 18.43 10.17 8.18
C THR A 173 18.65 9.79 6.72
N ALA A 174 19.71 10.33 6.10
CA ALA A 174 20.10 10.00 4.72
C ALA A 174 20.39 8.50 4.54
N ASN A 175 20.15 7.99 3.34
CA ASN A 175 20.37 6.59 2.96
C ASN A 175 19.78 5.59 3.97
N THR A 176 18.57 5.87 4.46
CA THR A 176 17.90 5.06 5.47
C THR A 176 16.52 4.65 4.98
N THR A 177 16.25 3.36 5.05
CA THR A 177 14.93 2.79 4.71
C THR A 177 13.97 2.97 5.88
N TYR A 178 12.76 3.44 5.57
CA TYR A 178 11.63 3.57 6.48
C TYR A 178 10.45 2.79 5.92
N CYS A 179 9.56 2.36 6.82
CA CYS A 179 8.32 1.69 6.45
C CYS A 179 7.14 2.59 6.76
N TYR A 180 6.10 2.56 5.93
CA TYR A 180 4.90 3.38 6.08
C TYR A 180 3.66 2.50 5.98
N ARG A 181 2.66 2.86 6.78
CA ARG A 181 1.32 2.28 6.75
C ARG A 181 0.31 3.33 7.18
N ALA A 182 -0.93 3.20 6.75
CA ALA A 182 -1.98 4.15 7.11
C ALA A 182 -3.30 3.47 7.41
N ALA A 183 -4.13 4.09 8.25
CA ALA A 183 -5.47 3.63 8.54
C ALA A 183 -6.45 4.81 8.58
N VAL A 184 -7.64 4.61 8.01
CA VAL A 184 -8.70 5.61 7.99
C VAL A 184 -9.34 5.73 9.37
N LYS A 185 -9.72 6.95 9.75
CA LYS A 185 -10.32 7.27 11.06
C LYS A 185 -11.83 7.40 10.95
N SER A 186 -12.55 6.80 11.90
CA SER A 186 -14.01 6.87 11.97
C SER A 186 -14.50 8.25 12.42
N ASP A 187 -15.52 8.77 11.75
CA ASP A 187 -16.29 9.96 12.16
C ASP A 187 -17.33 9.64 13.25
N THR A 188 -17.86 8.41 13.26
CA THR A 188 -18.89 7.93 14.17
C THR A 188 -18.32 7.38 15.47
N ILE A 189 -17.08 6.85 15.44
CA ILE A 189 -16.34 6.38 16.62
C ILE A 189 -14.95 7.05 16.65
N PRO A 190 -14.82 8.28 17.20
CA PRO A 190 -13.61 9.10 17.06
C PRO A 190 -12.30 8.53 17.63
N ALA A 191 -12.39 7.47 18.43
CA ALA A 191 -11.24 6.77 19.02
C ALA A 191 -10.77 5.57 18.18
N GLU A 192 -11.45 5.26 17.09
CA GLU A 192 -11.24 4.05 16.30
C GLU A 192 -10.71 4.35 14.90
N TYR A 193 -9.87 3.44 14.41
CA TYR A 193 -9.32 3.41 13.06
C TYR A 193 -9.73 2.11 12.38
N GLY A 194 -9.80 2.15 11.05
CA GLY A 194 -10.03 0.98 10.20
C GLY A 194 -8.83 0.02 10.19
N LEU A 195 -8.85 -0.91 9.24
CA LEU A 195 -7.68 -1.73 8.96
C LEU A 195 -6.57 -0.86 8.37
N TYR A 196 -5.32 -1.25 8.60
CA TYR A 196 -4.19 -0.57 7.97
C TYR A 196 -4.05 -1.00 6.50
N SER A 197 -3.49 -0.10 5.69
CA SER A 197 -2.93 -0.37 4.38
C SER A 197 -1.89 -1.48 4.43
N ALA A 198 -1.53 -2.00 3.25
CA ALA A 198 -0.27 -2.70 3.09
C ALA A 198 0.89 -1.81 3.58
N THR A 199 1.93 -2.44 4.13
CA THR A 199 3.14 -1.72 4.53
C THR A 199 4.02 -1.50 3.29
N VAL A 200 4.31 -0.24 2.97
CA VAL A 200 5.22 0.16 1.89
C VAL A 200 6.53 0.68 2.47
N THR A 201 7.60 0.74 1.66
CA THR A 201 8.92 1.16 2.12
C THR A 201 9.55 2.16 1.17
N ALA A 202 10.26 3.14 1.72
CA ALA A 202 11.05 4.11 0.95
C ALA A 202 12.41 4.33 1.61
N THR A 203 13.44 4.60 0.81
CA THR A 203 14.79 4.90 1.27
C THR A 203 15.15 6.33 0.92
N THR A 204 15.47 7.14 1.93
CA THR A 204 15.94 8.52 1.72
C THR A 204 17.17 8.55 0.83
N LEU A 205 17.37 9.66 0.13
CA LEU A 205 18.50 9.80 -0.78
C LEU A 205 19.84 9.78 -0.03
N GLU A 206 20.91 9.43 -0.75
CA GLU A 206 22.28 9.56 -0.26
C GLU A 206 22.60 11.03 0.06
N ALA A 207 23.43 11.25 1.08
CA ALA A 207 23.77 12.61 1.50
C ALA A 207 24.48 13.37 0.37
N GLY A 208 23.98 14.56 0.03
CA GLY A 208 24.49 15.37 -1.08
C GLY A 208 24.06 14.90 -2.48
N ALA A 209 23.15 13.93 -2.60
CA ALA A 209 22.45 13.67 -3.84
C ALA A 209 21.46 14.81 -4.11
N THR A 210 21.55 15.46 -5.27
CA THR A 210 20.44 16.27 -5.76
C THR A 210 19.24 15.35 -6.01
N PRO A 211 18.00 15.74 -5.64
CA PRO A 211 16.81 15.00 -6.03
C PRO A 211 16.88 14.72 -7.54
N LEU A 212 16.41 13.54 -7.96
CA LEU A 212 16.27 13.30 -9.39
C LEU A 212 15.43 14.45 -9.94
N PRO A 213 15.90 15.19 -10.97
CA PRO A 213 15.06 16.21 -11.56
C PRO A 213 13.76 15.53 -11.98
N THR A 214 12.62 16.12 -11.61
CA THR A 214 11.34 15.85 -12.27
C THR A 214 11.61 15.81 -13.78
N PRO A 215 11.03 14.86 -14.54
CA PRO A 215 11.25 14.77 -15.97
C PRO A 215 11.10 16.16 -16.57
N SER A 216 12.21 16.65 -17.13
CA SER A 216 12.31 18.03 -17.57
C SER A 216 11.44 18.21 -18.80
N VAL A 217 10.19 18.62 -18.60
CA VAL A 217 9.39 19.19 -19.67
C VAL A 217 10.00 20.55 -19.98
N THR A 218 10.29 20.77 -21.26
CA THR A 218 10.86 22.03 -21.75
C THR A 218 10.11 23.21 -21.17
N PRO A 219 10.80 24.18 -20.52
CA PRO A 219 10.12 25.29 -19.88
C PRO A 219 9.32 26.10 -20.91
N HIS A 220 8.04 26.32 -20.62
CA HIS A 220 7.31 27.44 -21.16
C HIS A 220 8.07 28.74 -20.79
N PRO A 221 8.26 29.71 -21.70
CA PRO A 221 9.06 30.90 -21.40
C PRO A 221 8.42 31.74 -20.28
N THR A 222 9.01 31.70 -19.08
CA THR A 222 8.62 32.58 -17.96
C THR A 222 9.07 34.03 -18.23
N PRO A 223 8.24 35.05 -17.93
CA PRO A 223 8.65 36.45 -17.99
C PRO A 223 9.62 36.81 -16.85
N THR A 224 10.63 37.61 -17.20
CA THR A 224 11.72 38.12 -16.36
C THR A 224 11.25 38.72 -15.03
N ALA A 225 11.66 38.15 -13.89
CA ALA A 225 11.57 38.78 -12.58
C ALA A 225 12.93 39.38 -12.14
N THR A 226 12.87 40.55 -11.51
CA THR A 226 13.97 41.40 -11.02
C THR A 226 14.62 40.88 -9.72
N PRO A 227 15.87 41.26 -9.38
CA PRO A 227 16.61 40.69 -8.25
C PRO A 227 16.51 41.53 -6.97
N ASP A 228 16.11 40.93 -5.84
CA ASP A 228 16.46 41.31 -4.45
C ASP A 228 15.82 40.25 -3.50
N VAL A 229 16.33 39.78 -2.35
CA VAL A 229 17.36 40.19 -1.36
C VAL A 229 17.95 38.89 -0.74
N THR A 230 19.19 38.97 -0.25
CA THR A 230 19.99 37.98 0.52
C THR A 230 19.26 37.17 1.62
N PRO A 231 19.61 35.87 1.84
CA PRO A 231 19.10 35.09 2.96
C PRO A 231 19.97 35.20 4.23
N THR A 232 19.31 35.26 5.40
CA THR A 232 19.91 34.96 6.71
C THR A 232 19.58 33.52 7.11
N PRO A 233 20.49 32.79 7.78
CA PRO A 233 20.23 31.44 8.25
C PRO A 233 19.59 31.46 9.64
N ASP A 234 18.51 30.70 9.80
CA ASP A 234 18.18 29.80 10.92
C ASP A 234 16.68 29.84 11.31
N ALA A 235 16.12 28.63 11.46
CA ALA A 235 14.75 28.23 11.76
C ALA A 235 13.64 28.72 10.79
N THR A 236 13.28 27.90 9.80
CA THR A 236 12.15 28.13 8.89
C THR A 236 10.80 27.91 9.62
N PRO A 237 9.97 28.94 9.86
CA PRO A 237 8.54 28.74 9.81
C PRO A 237 8.18 28.47 8.34
N THR A 238 7.39 27.43 8.06
CA THR A 238 6.75 27.30 6.74
C THR A 238 6.05 28.62 6.41
N PRO A 239 6.30 29.24 5.25
CA PRO A 239 5.60 30.46 4.88
C PRO A 239 4.10 30.16 4.86
N GLY A 240 3.31 30.88 5.66
CA GLY A 240 1.85 30.78 5.53
C GLY A 240 1.39 31.28 4.16
N PRO A 241 0.13 31.00 3.76
CA PRO A 241 -0.37 31.31 2.43
C PRO A 241 -0.20 32.80 2.09
N THR A 242 0.32 33.06 0.90
CA THR A 242 0.60 34.39 0.34
C THR A 242 -0.07 34.55 -1.03
N PRO A 243 -0.17 35.77 -1.58
CA PRO A 243 -0.71 35.96 -2.93
C PRO A 243 0.10 35.27 -4.04
N THR A 244 1.33 34.86 -3.75
CA THR A 244 2.28 34.22 -4.69
C THR A 244 2.44 32.72 -4.46
N ASP A 245 1.86 32.18 -3.39
CA ASP A 245 1.90 30.79 -2.93
C ASP A 245 0.60 30.62 -2.12
N VAL A 246 -0.48 30.29 -2.80
CA VAL A 246 -1.84 30.48 -2.27
C VAL A 246 -2.29 29.37 -1.32
N ASP A 247 -1.72 28.18 -1.43
CA ASP A 247 -1.94 27.07 -0.51
C ASP A 247 -0.87 26.98 0.60
N GLY A 248 0.23 27.70 0.47
CA GLY A 248 1.25 27.84 1.52
C GLY A 248 2.16 26.62 1.65
N ASP A 249 2.33 25.87 0.56
CA ASP A 249 3.10 24.64 0.51
C ASP A 249 4.62 24.88 0.31
N GLY A 250 4.98 26.13 0.00
CA GLY A 250 6.35 26.59 -0.22
C GLY A 250 6.78 26.64 -1.69
N VAL A 251 5.90 26.29 -2.63
CA VAL A 251 6.09 26.38 -4.08
C VAL A 251 5.29 27.59 -4.62
N PRO A 252 5.94 28.53 -5.33
CA PRO A 252 5.20 29.66 -5.90
C PRO A 252 4.22 29.21 -6.99
N ASN A 253 3.00 29.79 -7.03
CA ASN A 253 1.91 29.47 -7.97
C ASN A 253 2.31 29.34 -9.45
N GLY A 254 3.39 30.02 -9.89
CA GLY A 254 3.85 30.00 -11.28
C GLY A 254 4.77 28.84 -11.63
N SER A 255 5.25 28.11 -10.63
CA SER A 255 6.07 26.89 -10.73
C SER A 255 5.40 25.70 -10.06
N ASP A 256 4.18 25.89 -9.58
CA ASP A 256 3.40 24.92 -8.83
C ASP A 256 2.48 24.16 -9.78
N ASN A 257 2.57 22.83 -9.79
CA ASN A 257 1.69 21.96 -10.58
C ASN A 257 0.33 21.69 -9.92
N CYS A 258 0.11 22.11 -8.66
CA CYS A 258 -1.21 22.17 -8.02
C CYS A 258 -1.46 23.49 -7.26
N PRO A 259 -1.59 24.66 -7.94
CA PRO A 259 -1.69 25.98 -7.30
C PRO A 259 -2.86 26.23 -6.35
N GLY A 260 -3.73 25.28 -6.06
CA GLY A 260 -4.82 25.41 -5.10
C GLY A 260 -4.81 24.36 -4.01
N ASN A 261 -3.88 23.41 -4.10
CA ASN A 261 -3.84 22.19 -3.33
C ASN A 261 -2.37 21.94 -3.00
N SER A 262 -2.00 22.22 -1.76
CA SER A 262 -0.64 22.05 -1.24
C SER A 262 -0.06 20.74 -1.75
N ASN A 263 1.13 20.77 -2.34
CA ASN A 263 1.86 19.59 -2.76
C ASN A 263 3.36 19.91 -2.84
N PRO A 264 4.05 20.12 -1.69
CA PRO A 264 5.44 20.58 -1.67
C PRO A 264 6.43 19.65 -2.41
N GLY A 265 6.01 18.41 -2.64
CA GLY A 265 6.78 17.39 -3.38
C GLY A 265 6.67 17.49 -4.90
N GLN A 266 5.68 18.21 -5.44
CA GLN A 266 5.47 18.46 -6.88
C GLN A 266 5.53 17.19 -7.73
N GLN A 267 4.96 16.09 -7.23
CA GLN A 267 4.80 14.85 -7.99
C GLN A 267 3.83 15.06 -9.15
N ASP A 268 4.09 14.34 -10.24
CA ASP A 268 3.47 14.44 -11.56
C ASP A 268 3.82 13.12 -12.27
N MET A 269 3.07 12.06 -11.96
CA MET A 269 3.37 10.68 -12.35
C MET A 269 3.26 10.48 -13.86
N ASP A 270 2.24 11.05 -14.50
CA ASP A 270 2.00 10.94 -15.94
C ASP A 270 2.78 11.99 -16.79
N GLY A 271 3.25 13.07 -16.15
CA GLY A 271 4.08 14.10 -16.76
C GLY A 271 3.29 15.16 -17.56
N ASP A 272 1.98 15.32 -17.30
CA ASP A 272 1.13 16.27 -18.00
C ASP A 272 1.20 17.71 -17.45
N SER A 273 1.96 17.90 -16.36
CA SER A 273 2.13 19.15 -15.60
C SER A 273 0.98 19.54 -14.66
N ILE A 274 0.01 18.66 -14.45
CA ILE A 274 -0.95 18.68 -13.34
C ILE A 274 -0.37 17.74 -12.27
N GLY A 275 -0.30 18.19 -11.02
CA GLY A 275 0.27 17.34 -9.98
C GLY A 275 -0.70 16.26 -9.52
N ASP A 276 -0.17 15.11 -9.07
CA ASP A 276 -0.94 13.94 -8.61
C ASP A 276 -2.07 14.29 -7.62
N VAL A 277 -1.88 15.32 -6.80
CA VAL A 277 -2.84 15.78 -5.77
C VAL A 277 -4.09 16.42 -6.40
N CYS A 278 -3.96 17.04 -7.56
CA CYS A 278 -5.02 17.78 -8.24
C CYS A 278 -5.37 17.20 -9.63
N ASP A 279 -4.72 16.11 -10.02
CA ASP A 279 -5.02 15.38 -11.24
C ASP A 279 -6.23 14.43 -11.06
N PRO A 280 -7.23 14.43 -11.96
CA PRO A 280 -8.29 13.43 -11.97
C PRO A 280 -7.89 11.99 -12.42
N ASP A 281 -6.74 11.82 -13.08
CA ASP A 281 -6.21 10.58 -13.69
C ASP A 281 -4.68 10.63 -13.55
N ALA A 282 -4.19 10.35 -12.33
CA ALA A 282 -2.84 10.77 -11.94
C ALA A 282 -1.73 9.94 -12.59
N ASP A 283 -2.00 8.72 -13.04
CA ASP A 283 -1.04 7.89 -13.77
C ASP A 283 -1.22 7.90 -15.31
N GLY A 284 -2.29 8.53 -15.80
CA GLY A 284 -2.57 8.74 -17.21
C GLY A 284 -2.89 7.45 -17.97
N ASP A 285 -3.42 6.44 -17.30
CA ASP A 285 -3.83 5.18 -17.91
C ASP A 285 -5.21 5.28 -18.61
N GLY A 286 -6.00 6.30 -18.26
CA GLY A 286 -7.31 6.60 -18.82
C GLY A 286 -8.50 6.13 -17.97
N ILE A 287 -8.25 5.55 -16.80
CA ILE A 287 -9.22 5.33 -15.73
C ILE A 287 -9.09 6.48 -14.74
N ALA A 288 -10.21 7.07 -14.32
CA ALA A 288 -10.15 8.15 -13.33
C ALA A 288 -9.82 7.59 -11.94
N ASN A 289 -9.04 8.33 -11.15
CA ASN A 289 -8.65 7.98 -9.77
C ASN A 289 -9.82 7.46 -8.92
N ASN A 290 -11.00 8.09 -9.01
CA ASN A 290 -12.18 7.65 -8.25
C ASN A 290 -12.72 6.29 -8.70
N ASP A 291 -12.63 5.99 -9.98
CA ASP A 291 -13.06 4.70 -10.54
C ASP A 291 -12.04 3.62 -10.16
N GLU A 292 -10.75 3.91 -10.16
CA GLU A 292 -9.71 2.97 -9.73
C GLU A 292 -9.85 2.56 -8.27
N ILE A 293 -9.96 3.54 -7.37
CA ILE A 293 -10.18 3.26 -5.94
C ILE A 293 -11.47 2.43 -5.74
N ALA A 294 -12.50 2.64 -6.59
CA ALA A 294 -13.75 1.88 -6.52
C ALA A 294 -13.60 0.43 -7.01
N HIS A 295 -12.67 0.16 -7.91
CA HIS A 295 -12.36 -1.17 -8.43
C HIS A 295 -11.19 -1.85 -7.70
N GLY A 296 -10.52 -1.14 -6.80
CA GLY A 296 -9.44 -1.65 -5.97
C GLY A 296 -8.06 -1.62 -6.65
N THR A 297 -7.90 -0.81 -7.68
CA THR A 297 -6.62 -0.46 -8.31
C THR A 297 -6.01 0.80 -7.66
N ASP A 298 -4.74 1.10 -7.95
CA ASP A 298 -3.99 2.20 -7.35
C ASP A 298 -3.87 3.41 -8.30
N PRO A 299 -4.46 4.59 -7.97
CA PRO A 299 -4.46 5.79 -8.82
C PRO A 299 -3.13 6.40 -9.26
N LEU A 300 -2.01 5.77 -8.89
CA LEU A 300 -0.66 6.24 -9.18
C LEU A 300 0.14 5.14 -9.89
N ASP A 301 -0.52 4.10 -10.37
CA ASP A 301 0.11 2.95 -10.99
C ASP A 301 -0.75 2.35 -12.11
N ALA A 302 -0.36 2.65 -13.35
CA ALA A 302 -1.09 2.23 -14.55
C ALA A 302 -1.12 0.70 -14.79
N ASP A 303 -0.46 -0.10 -13.93
CA ASP A 303 -0.39 -1.57 -13.91
C ASP A 303 -0.38 -2.02 -12.44
N SER A 304 -1.55 -1.91 -11.79
CA SER A 304 -1.71 -1.99 -10.33
C SER A 304 -1.27 -3.32 -9.70
N ASP A 305 -1.18 -4.39 -10.50
CA ASP A 305 -0.77 -5.72 -10.04
C ASP A 305 0.57 -6.21 -10.59
N ASP A 306 1.31 -5.33 -11.30
CA ASP A 306 2.66 -5.53 -11.83
C ASP A 306 2.78 -6.76 -12.76
N ASP A 307 1.71 -7.12 -13.47
CA ASP A 307 1.71 -8.30 -14.34
C ASP A 307 2.15 -8.01 -15.79
N GLY A 308 2.18 -6.72 -16.17
CA GLY A 308 2.54 -6.24 -17.49
C GLY A 308 1.37 -5.87 -18.40
N ALA A 309 0.12 -6.04 -17.96
CA ALA A 309 -1.08 -5.45 -18.55
C ALA A 309 -1.45 -4.17 -17.78
N ARG A 310 -1.90 -3.14 -18.52
CA ARG A 310 -2.34 -1.90 -17.87
C ARG A 310 -3.79 -2.01 -17.42
N ASP A 311 -4.15 -1.34 -16.34
CA ASP A 311 -5.48 -1.44 -15.73
C ASP A 311 -6.61 -1.15 -16.74
N ASP A 312 -6.44 -0.15 -17.62
CA ASP A 312 -7.36 0.18 -18.72
C ASP A 312 -7.64 -0.98 -19.72
N SER A 313 -6.72 -1.93 -19.78
CA SER A 313 -6.69 -3.05 -20.73
C SER A 313 -6.69 -4.42 -20.07
N ASP A 314 -6.63 -4.47 -18.75
CA ASP A 314 -6.55 -5.69 -17.95
C ASP A 314 -7.96 -6.21 -17.62
N ASN A 315 -8.20 -7.49 -17.87
CA ASN A 315 -9.46 -8.14 -17.49
C ASN A 315 -9.50 -8.62 -16.02
N CYS A 316 -8.40 -8.47 -15.28
CA CYS A 316 -8.27 -8.59 -13.84
C CYS A 316 -7.29 -7.55 -13.23
N PRO A 317 -7.57 -6.24 -13.29
CA PRO A 317 -6.62 -5.16 -12.91
C PRO A 317 -6.02 -5.19 -11.49
N ALA A 318 -6.53 -6.04 -10.60
CA ALA A 318 -6.05 -6.17 -9.22
C ALA A 318 -5.55 -7.59 -8.90
N VAL A 319 -5.45 -8.47 -9.90
CA VAL A 319 -5.08 -9.88 -9.75
C VAL A 319 -4.24 -10.34 -10.94
N ALA A 320 -2.92 -10.35 -10.73
CA ALA A 320 -1.94 -10.67 -11.77
C ALA A 320 -2.30 -11.91 -12.60
N ASN A 321 -2.49 -11.69 -13.89
CA ASN A 321 -2.88 -12.63 -14.91
C ASN A 321 -2.33 -12.23 -16.30
N ALA A 322 -1.02 -12.05 -16.41
CA ALA A 322 -0.33 -11.58 -17.63
C ALA A 322 -0.67 -12.30 -18.96
N ASP A 323 -1.34 -13.46 -18.93
CA ASP A 323 -1.87 -14.15 -20.11
C ASP A 323 -3.26 -13.67 -20.57
N GLN A 324 -3.90 -12.80 -19.79
CA GLN A 324 -5.19 -12.16 -20.01
C GLN A 324 -6.27 -13.18 -20.40
N ALA A 325 -6.19 -14.39 -19.83
CA ALA A 325 -7.11 -15.46 -20.17
C ALA A 325 -8.54 -15.13 -19.73
N ASP A 326 -9.46 -15.08 -20.69
CA ASP A 326 -10.90 -14.94 -20.50
C ASP A 326 -11.58 -16.00 -21.37
N ARG A 327 -12.06 -17.07 -20.73
CA ARG A 327 -12.57 -18.25 -21.46
C ARG A 327 -13.99 -18.04 -21.99
N ASP A 328 -14.83 -17.25 -21.31
CA ASP A 328 -16.23 -17.06 -21.69
C ASP A 328 -16.52 -15.73 -22.38
N GLU A 329 -15.46 -14.93 -22.61
CA GLU A 329 -15.45 -13.68 -23.38
C GLU A 329 -16.39 -12.62 -22.79
N ASP A 330 -16.56 -12.62 -21.47
CA ASP A 330 -17.41 -11.65 -20.78
C ASP A 330 -16.69 -10.36 -20.37
N GLY A 331 -15.37 -10.31 -20.56
CA GLY A 331 -14.50 -9.19 -20.24
C GLY A 331 -13.89 -9.24 -18.84
N ARG A 332 -14.18 -10.27 -18.03
CA ARG A 332 -13.50 -10.56 -16.76
C ARG A 332 -12.59 -11.78 -16.93
N GLY A 333 -11.35 -11.67 -16.46
CA GLY A 333 -10.37 -12.74 -16.61
C GLY A 333 -10.60 -13.92 -15.67
N ASP A 334 -10.23 -15.13 -16.13
CA ASP A 334 -10.29 -16.40 -15.40
C ASP A 334 -9.66 -16.30 -13.99
N ALA A 335 -8.67 -15.42 -13.79
CA ALA A 335 -7.91 -15.27 -12.55
C ALA A 335 -8.69 -14.58 -11.41
N CYS A 336 -9.52 -13.58 -11.75
CA CYS A 336 -10.32 -12.80 -10.81
C CYS A 336 -11.79 -13.26 -10.75
N GLU A 337 -12.16 -14.27 -11.54
CA GLU A 337 -13.41 -14.99 -11.41
C GLU A 337 -13.43 -15.88 -10.16
N SER A 338 -13.80 -15.30 -9.02
CA SER A 338 -14.04 -16.08 -7.80
C SER A 338 -15.30 -16.94 -7.93
N GLY A 339 -15.10 -18.23 -8.18
CA GLY A 339 -16.13 -19.26 -8.04
C GLY A 339 -16.44 -20.05 -9.30
N ALA A 340 -15.43 -20.38 -10.11
CA ALA A 340 -15.53 -21.31 -11.24
C ALA A 340 -16.53 -22.45 -10.94
N ASN A 341 -17.75 -22.25 -11.43
CA ASN A 341 -18.69 -23.31 -11.65
C ASN A 341 -17.99 -24.23 -12.66
N PRO A 342 -17.70 -25.51 -12.35
CA PRO A 342 -17.11 -26.43 -13.32
C PRO A 342 -18.13 -26.84 -14.41
N GLY A 343 -19.02 -25.94 -14.80
CA GLY A 343 -20.23 -26.21 -15.58
C GLY A 343 -20.93 -24.96 -16.09
N GLY A 344 -20.20 -24.09 -16.79
CA GLY A 344 -20.78 -23.11 -17.71
C GLY A 344 -20.98 -23.77 -19.07
N SER A 345 -22.22 -24.16 -19.36
CA SER A 345 -22.64 -24.79 -20.61
C SER A 345 -22.16 -24.01 -21.84
N LEU A 346 -21.42 -24.66 -22.73
CA LEU A 346 -21.33 -24.25 -24.13
C LEU A 346 -22.73 -23.91 -24.65
N PRO A 347 -22.97 -22.77 -25.33
CA PRO A 347 -24.16 -22.62 -26.13
C PRO A 347 -24.15 -23.73 -27.19
N PRO A 348 -25.18 -24.59 -27.27
CA PRO A 348 -25.23 -25.61 -28.30
C PRO A 348 -25.54 -24.92 -29.63
N GLY A 349 -24.51 -24.64 -30.43
CA GLY A 349 -24.71 -24.39 -31.86
C GLY A 349 -23.86 -23.31 -32.51
N ALA A 350 -22.56 -23.56 -32.66
CA ALA A 350 -21.83 -23.10 -33.84
C ALA A 350 -21.24 -24.33 -34.53
N ALA A 351 -22.08 -24.98 -35.34
CA ALA A 351 -21.63 -26.03 -36.24
C ALA A 351 -20.69 -25.42 -37.28
N PHE A 352 -19.39 -25.67 -37.16
CA PHE A 352 -18.52 -25.70 -38.34
C PHE A 352 -18.88 -26.96 -39.14
N GLY A 353 -19.53 -26.76 -40.29
CA GLY A 353 -19.75 -27.80 -41.28
C GLY A 353 -19.38 -27.28 -42.66
N GLY A 354 -18.33 -27.86 -43.24
CA GLY A 354 -18.07 -27.89 -44.69
C GLY A 354 -17.16 -26.81 -45.23
#